data_AF-A0A8J3FC49-F1
#
_entry.id   AF-A0A8J3FC49-F1
#
_cell.length_a   1.000
_cell.length_b   1.000
_cell.length_c   1.000
_cell.angle_alpha   90.00
_cell.angle_beta   90.00
_cell.angle_gamma   90.00
#
_symmetry.space_group_name_H-M   'P 1'
#
loop_
_entity.id
_entity.type
_entity.pdbx_description
1 polymer ?
#
loop_
_entity_poly.entity_id
_entity_poly.type
_entity_poly.pdbx_seq_one_letter_code
_entity_poly.pdbx_strand_id
1 'polypeptide(L)' 'MDEGYGWAGQVIGLIRDIPSVQELIERMVAEAEAVRDRLNCLW' A
#
# COMPACT_ATOMS: atom_id res chain seq x y z
N MET A 1 -23.24 10.70 -19.19
CA MET A 1 -22.43 9.63 -18.59
C MET A 1 -21.04 10.21 -18.57
N ASP A 2 -20.55 10.56 -17.39
CA ASP A 2 -19.39 11.45 -17.19
C ASP A 2 -18.16 10.94 -17.95
N GLU A 3 -17.60 11.77 -18.84
CA GLU A 3 -16.55 11.43 -19.81
C GLU A 3 -15.14 11.28 -19.20
N GLY A 4 -15.05 10.83 -17.93
CA GLY A 4 -13.79 10.67 -17.19
C GLY A 4 -13.19 9.28 -17.34
N TYR A 5 -11.90 9.19 -17.67
CA TYR A 5 -11.13 7.95 -17.60
C TYR A 5 -10.65 7.71 -16.16
N GLY A 6 -11.01 6.56 -15.58
CA GLY A 6 -10.57 6.12 -14.25
C GLY A 6 -9.21 5.42 -14.30
N TRP A 7 -8.14 6.19 -14.52
CA TRP A 7 -6.79 5.64 -14.57
C TRP A 7 -6.39 5.08 -13.20
N ALA A 8 -6.03 3.79 -13.16
CA ALA A 8 -5.60 3.11 -11.96
C ALA A 8 -4.55 2.04 -12.29
N GLY A 9 -3.60 1.84 -11.36
CA GLY A 9 -2.64 0.74 -11.45
C GLY A 9 -3.27 -0.60 -11.06
N GLN A 10 -2.57 -1.71 -11.36
CA GLN A 10 -3.02 -3.06 -11.04
C GLN A 10 -3.31 -3.29 -9.54
N VAL A 11 -2.64 -2.52 -8.67
CA VAL A 11 -2.69 -2.66 -7.21
C VAL A 11 -3.97 -2.06 -6.60
N ILE A 12 -4.83 -1.39 -7.39
CA ILE A 12 -6.02 -0.71 -6.85
C ILE A 12 -6.97 -1.62 -6.06
N GLY A 13 -7.03 -2.92 -6.39
CA GLY A 13 -7.84 -3.89 -5.63
C GLY A 13 -7.38 -4.17 -4.19
N LEU A 14 -6.20 -3.64 -3.80
CA LEU A 14 -5.66 -3.74 -2.45
C LEU A 14 -6.06 -2.54 -1.56
N ILE A 15 -6.62 -1.46 -2.12
CA ILE A 15 -7.04 -0.30 -1.33
C ILE A 15 -8.35 -0.62 -0.61
N ARG A 16 -8.34 -0.61 0.73
CA ARG A 16 -9.51 -0.95 1.57
C ARG A 16 -10.01 0.19 2.45
N ASP A 17 -9.22 1.25 2.58
CA ASP A 17 -9.51 2.45 3.34
C ASP A 17 -8.83 3.67 2.72
N ILE A 18 -9.17 4.86 3.23
CA ILE A 18 -8.60 6.14 2.80
C ILE A 18 -7.99 6.82 4.04
N PRO A 19 -6.74 6.48 4.39
CA PRO A 19 -6.04 7.09 5.51
C PRO A 19 -5.55 8.51 5.20
N SER A 20 -5.09 9.23 6.22
CA SER A 20 -4.26 10.42 6.00
C SER A 20 -2.94 10.05 5.32
N VAL A 21 -2.28 11.03 4.68
CA VAL A 21 -0.97 10.80 4.05
C VAL A 21 0.07 10.30 5.05
N GLN A 22 0.03 10.84 6.28
CA GLN A 22 0.93 10.43 7.35
C GLN A 22 0.73 8.95 7.70
N GLU A 23 -0.51 8.55 8.01
CA GLU A 23 -0.84 7.16 8.34
C GLU A 23 -0.51 6.20 7.20
N LEU A 24 -0.74 6.59 5.95
CA LEU A 24 -0.39 5.77 4.78
C LEU A 24 1.11 5.45 4.76
N ILE A 25 1.95 6.48 4.90
CA ILE A 25 3.41 6.32 4.86
C ILE A 25 3.89 5.51 6.07
N GLU A 26 3.39 5.81 7.26
CA GLU A 26 3.75 5.09 8.49
C GLU A 26 3.43 3.59 8.37
N ARG A 27 2.25 3.23 7.84
CA ARG A 27 1.86 1.84 7.60
C ARG A 27 2.78 1.15 6.58
N MET A 28 3.07 1.81 5.46
CA MET A 28 3.94 1.26 4.41
C MET A 28 5.35 0.94 4.93
N VAL A 29 5.92 1.83 5.75
CA VAL A 29 7.25 1.60 6.36
C VAL A 29 7.19 0.43 7.33
N ALA A 30 6.20 0.38 8.23
CA ALA A 30 6.06 -0.70 9.21
C ALA A 30 5.87 -2.07 8.53
N GLU A 31 5.07 -2.14 7.46
CA GLU A 31 4.88 -3.37 6.67
C GLU A 31 6.18 -3.82 6.00
N ALA A 32 6.95 -2.89 5.43
CA ALA A 32 8.24 -3.19 4.81
C ALA A 32 9.27 -3.72 5.82
N GLU A 33 9.31 -3.15 7.03
CA GLU A 33 10.16 -3.62 8.12
C GLU A 33 9.79 -5.04 8.55
N ALA A 34 8.50 -5.32 8.73
CA ALA A 34 8.02 -6.65 9.09
C ALA A 34 8.39 -7.71 8.03
N VAL A 35 8.29 -7.36 6.73
CA VAL A 35 8.72 -8.24 5.65
C VAL A 35 10.24 -8.44 5.67
N ARG A 36 11.03 -7.38 5.85
CA ARG A 36 12.49 -7.45 5.96
C ARG A 36 12.92 -8.39 7.09
N ASP A 37 12.31 -8.24 8.27
CA ASP A 37 12.67 -9.03 9.44
C ASP A 37 12.32 -10.52 9.23
N ARG A 38 11.17 -10.81 8.59
CA ARG A 38 10.81 -12.17 8.19
C ARG A 38 11.83 -12.76 7.21
N LEU A 39 12.28 -11.98 6.23
CA LEU A 39 13.29 -12.45 5.28
C LEU A 39 14.61 -12.72 5.99
N ASN A 40 15.07 -11.84 6.88
CA ASN A 40 16.31 -12.04 7.65
C ASN A 40 16.30 -13.33 8.49
N CYS A 41 15.14 -13.81 8.94
CA CYS A 41 15.03 -15.08 9.66
C CYS A 41 14.99 -16.33 8.75
N LEU A 42 14.89 -16.14 7.43
CA LEU A 42 14.88 -17.20 6.43
C LEU A 42 16.24 -17.40 5.73
N TRP A 43 17.19 -16.49 5.98
CA TRP A 43 18.58 -16.56 5.52
C TRP A 43 19.52 -16.77 6.71
#